data_AF-D2QVB7-F1
#
_entry.id   AF-D2QVB7-F1
#
_cell.length_a   1.000
_cell.length_b   1.000
_cell.length_c   1.000
_cell.angle_alpha   90.00
_cell.angle_beta   90.00
_cell.angle_gamma   90.00
#
_symmetry.space_group_name_H-M   'P 1'
#
loop_
_entity.id
_entity.type
_entity.pdbx_description
1 polymer ?
#
loop_
_entity_poly.entity_id
_entity_poly.type
_entity_poly.pdbx_seq_one_letter_code
_entity_poly.pdbx_strand_id
1 'polypeptide(L)'
;MENQYDYSFLTDSFDIACQAIRDTEWVTNPADSSNSDKGIIRLGETVWLHRAHLGIGSWQQARLADNTLRYVQHHDFIHEQFDAE
;
A
#
# COMPACT_ATOMS: atom_id res chain seq x y z
N MET A 1 -22.81 18.32 -27.45
CA MET A 1 -23.06 18.38 -26.00
C MET A 1 -22.23 17.30 -25.39
N GLU A 2 -21.42 17.71 -24.42
CA GLU A 2 -20.16 17.08 -24.02
C GLU A 2 -20.37 15.70 -23.40
N ASN A 3 -19.62 14.71 -23.88
CA ASN A 3 -19.43 13.46 -23.15
C ASN A 3 -18.62 13.82 -21.90
N GLN A 4 -19.32 14.00 -20.80
CA GLN A 4 -18.78 14.19 -19.47
C GLN A 4 -18.09 12.89 -19.08
N TYR A 5 -16.81 12.78 -19.43
CA TYR A 5 -15.93 11.75 -18.88
C TYR A 5 -15.88 12.00 -17.38
N ASP A 6 -16.50 11.10 -16.63
CA ASP A 6 -16.45 11.07 -15.18
C ASP A 6 -14.99 10.80 -14.77
N TYR A 7 -14.23 11.88 -14.59
CA TYR A 7 -12.83 11.87 -14.16
C TYR A 7 -12.71 11.62 -12.64
N SER A 8 -13.64 10.88 -12.03
CA SER A 8 -13.51 10.49 -10.61
C SER A 8 -12.55 9.29 -10.40
N PHE A 9 -11.92 8.79 -11.47
CA PHE A 9 -10.97 7.66 -11.43
C PHE A 9 -9.53 8.02 -11.02
N LEU A 10 -9.27 9.26 -10.58
CA LEU A 10 -7.92 9.80 -10.33
C LEU A 10 -7.77 10.46 -8.95
N THR A 11 -8.56 10.05 -7.96
CA THR A 11 -8.13 10.28 -6.57
C THR A 11 -7.07 9.23 -6.22
N ASP A 12 -5.91 9.72 -5.81
CA ASP A 12 -4.73 9.00 -5.32
C ASP A 12 -5.07 8.18 -4.04
N SER A 13 -5.99 7.22 -4.17
CA SER A 13 -6.61 6.56 -3.02
C SER A 13 -5.83 5.33 -2.64
N PHE A 14 -5.39 5.29 -1.39
CA PHE A 14 -5.00 4.05 -0.72
C PHE A 14 -6.30 3.31 -0.33
N ASP A 15 -6.99 2.77 -1.34
CA ASP A 15 -8.30 2.09 -1.20
C ASP A 15 -8.20 0.57 -1.10
N ILE A 16 -7.04 0.01 -1.42
CA ILE A 16 -6.83 -1.45 -1.46
C ILE A 16 -6.30 -1.90 -0.11
N ALA A 17 -7.18 -2.48 0.71
CA ALA A 17 -6.78 -3.09 1.98
C ALA A 17 -6.00 -4.39 1.73
N CYS A 18 -4.76 -4.44 2.21
CA CYS A 18 -3.90 -5.61 2.09
C CYS A 18 -3.39 -6.03 3.47
N GLN A 19 -3.38 -7.32 3.73
CA GLN A 19 -2.84 -7.87 4.97
C GLN A 19 -1.43 -8.39 4.77
N ALA A 20 -0.58 -8.13 5.75
CA ALA A 20 0.76 -8.68 5.80
C ALA A 20 0.69 -10.21 5.98
N ILE A 21 1.35 -10.98 5.10
CA ILE A 21 1.42 -12.46 5.20
C ILE A 21 2.58 -12.95 6.06
N ARG A 22 3.39 -12.03 6.57
CA ARG A 22 4.51 -12.24 7.49
C ARG A 22 4.89 -10.91 8.14
N ASP A 23 5.66 -10.97 9.22
CA ASP A 23 6.32 -9.78 9.74
C ASP A 23 7.20 -9.16 8.65
N THR A 24 6.99 -7.88 8.36
CA THR A 24 7.71 -7.12 7.33
C THR A 24 8.04 -5.71 7.83
N GLU A 25 8.92 -5.02 7.12
CA GLU A 25 9.36 -3.67 7.47
C GLU A 25 8.71 -2.64 6.57
N TRP A 26 8.33 -1.51 7.16
CA TRP A 26 8.11 -0.27 6.42
C TRP A 26 9.34 0.62 6.52
N VAL A 27 9.59 1.44 5.49
CA VAL A 27 10.66 2.45 5.48
C VAL A 27 10.09 3.81 5.08
N THR A 28 10.69 4.91 5.55
CA THR A 28 10.28 6.27 5.12
C THR A 28 10.91 6.66 3.78
N ASN A 29 12.10 6.16 3.47
CA ASN A 29 12.78 6.42 2.20
C ASN A 29 13.49 5.15 1.68
N PRO A 30 12.97 4.49 0.64
CA PRO A 30 13.58 3.26 0.10
C PRO A 30 14.91 3.49 -0.63
N ALA A 31 15.25 4.74 -0.98
CA ALA A 31 16.53 5.09 -1.59
C ALA A 31 17.63 5.38 -0.53
N ASP A 32 17.26 5.52 0.75
CA ASP A 32 18.21 5.70 1.83
C ASP A 32 18.75 4.36 2.30
N SER A 33 19.98 4.05 1.90
CA SER A 33 20.66 2.80 2.27
C SER A 33 20.92 2.67 3.77
N SER A 34 20.82 3.76 4.54
CA SER A 34 20.96 3.71 5.99
C SER A 34 19.74 3.09 6.67
N ASN A 35 18.57 3.07 5.99
CA ASN A 35 17.29 2.63 6.55
C ASN A 35 17.04 3.14 7.98
N SER A 36 17.47 4.37 8.26
CA SER A 36 17.50 4.94 9.62
C SER A 36 16.11 5.12 10.21
N ASP A 37 15.10 5.25 9.36
CA ASP A 37 13.69 5.42 9.74
C ASP A 37 12.83 4.31 9.11
N LYS A 38 12.65 3.26 9.91
CA LYS A 38 11.89 2.07 9.59
C LYS A 38 11.13 1.55 10.79
N GLY A 39 10.10 0.75 10.55
CA GLY A 39 9.34 0.09 11.60
C GLY A 39 8.81 -1.26 11.14
N ILE A 40 8.19 -1.99 12.07
CA ILE A 40 7.67 -3.34 11.81
C ILE A 40 6.16 -3.26 11.56
N ILE A 41 5.72 -3.99 10.54
CA ILE A 41 4.34 -4.39 10.30
C ILE A 41 4.28 -5.88 10.65
N ARG A 42 3.41 -6.25 11.58
CA ARG A 42 3.23 -7.63 12.03
C ARG A 42 2.36 -8.41 11.06
N LEU A 43 2.56 -9.73 11.04
CA LEU A 43 1.67 -10.69 10.39
C LEU A 43 0.19 -10.37 10.70
N GLY A 44 -0.63 -10.29 9.65
CA GLY A 44 -2.06 -10.01 9.72
C GLY A 44 -2.42 -8.52 9.85
N GLU A 45 -1.45 -7.62 10.07
CA GLU A 45 -1.75 -6.19 10.07
C GLU A 45 -2.15 -5.73 8.67
N THR A 46 -3.11 -4.80 8.64
CA THR A 46 -3.65 -4.25 7.40
C THR A 46 -2.97 -2.93 7.07
N VAL A 47 -2.53 -2.82 5.83
CA VAL A 47 -2.12 -1.56 5.20
C VAL A 47 -3.02 -1.28 4.01
N TRP A 48 -3.04 -0.04 3.55
CA TRP A 48 -3.75 0.33 2.34
C TRP A 48 -2.77 0.69 1.24
N LEU A 49 -2.88 0.04 0.09
CA LEU A 49 -2.03 0.27 -1.08
C LEU A 49 -2.75 1.08 -2.15
N HIS A 50 -1.98 1.80 -2.95
CA HIS A 50 -2.51 2.50 -4.12
C HIS A 50 -2.72 1.52 -5.28
N ARG A 51 -3.95 1.46 -5.81
CA ARG A 51 -4.34 0.50 -6.87
C ARG A 51 -3.46 0.59 -8.11
N ALA A 52 -3.12 1.80 -8.55
CA ALA A 52 -2.36 2.00 -9.79
C ALA A 52 -0.90 1.52 -9.71
N HIS A 53 -0.37 1.29 -8.50
CA HIS A 53 1.04 0.94 -8.29
C HIS A 53 1.23 -0.47 -7.74
N LEU A 54 0.16 -1.27 -7.63
CA LEU A 54 0.25 -2.66 -7.18
C LEU A 54 1.19 -3.46 -8.09
N GLY A 55 2.21 -4.07 -7.48
CA GLY A 55 3.17 -4.93 -8.16
C GLY A 55 4.26 -4.21 -8.96
N ILE A 56 4.37 -2.87 -8.86
CA ILE A 56 5.42 -2.11 -9.57
C ILE A 56 6.61 -1.86 -8.63
N GLY A 57 7.73 -2.52 -8.91
CA GLY A 57 8.98 -2.34 -8.17
C GLY A 57 9.07 -3.09 -6.85
N SER A 58 10.20 -2.93 -6.15
CA SER A 58 10.45 -3.62 -4.87
C SER A 58 9.79 -2.94 -3.67
N TRP A 59 9.57 -1.62 -3.78
CA TRP A 59 8.98 -0.78 -2.73
C TRP A 59 7.77 -0.05 -3.28
N GLN A 60 6.67 -0.10 -2.55
CA GLN A 60 5.43 0.58 -2.89
C GLN A 60 4.98 1.43 -1.71
N GLN A 61 4.47 2.63 -1.99
CA GLN A 61 3.89 3.47 -0.94
C GLN A 61 2.58 2.86 -0.45
N ALA A 62 2.41 2.88 0.87
CA ALA A 62 1.27 2.36 1.60
C ALA A 62 0.84 3.36 2.68
N ARG A 63 -0.44 3.36 3.01
CA ARG A 63 -0.96 4.00 4.22
C ARG A 63 -1.05 2.97 5.33
N LEU A 64 -0.49 3.30 6.50
CA LEU A 64 -0.60 2.48 7.71
C LEU A 64 -1.89 2.81 8.48
N ALA A 65 -2.20 2.04 9.52
CA ALA A 65 -3.40 2.21 10.35
C ALA A 65 -3.47 3.57 11.07
N ASP A 66 -2.33 4.19 11.33
CA ASP A 66 -2.23 5.54 11.92
C ASP A 66 -2.35 6.68 10.89
N ASN A 67 -2.72 6.36 9.65
CA ASN A 67 -2.76 7.26 8.50
C ASN A 67 -1.41 7.80 8.01
N THR A 68 -0.29 7.29 8.52
CA THR A 68 1.02 7.67 7.97
C THR A 68 1.27 6.97 6.64
N LEU A 69 1.96 7.67 5.73
CA LEU A 69 2.41 7.10 4.47
C LEU A 69 3.85 6.61 4.62
N ARG A 70 4.09 5.35 4.26
CA ARG A 70 5.38 4.67 4.32
C ARG A 70 5.57 3.78 3.09
N TYR A 71 6.78 3.32 2.85
CA TYR A 71 7.08 2.38 1.78
C TYR A 71 7.19 0.97 2.34
N VAL A 72 6.54 0.01 1.68
CA VAL A 72 6.50 -1.40 2.06
C VAL A 72 6.87 -2.28 0.88
N GLN A 73 7.22 -3.53 1.14
CA GLN A 73 7.44 -4.51 0.07
C GLN A 73 6.13 -5.19 -0.30
N HIS A 74 5.56 -4.84 -1.46
CA HIS A 74 4.25 -5.33 -1.92
C HIS A 74 4.08 -6.87 -1.81
N HIS A 75 5.14 -7.63 -2.09
CA HIS A 75 5.09 -9.09 -2.08
C HIS A 75 4.91 -9.71 -0.68
N ASP A 76 4.97 -8.91 0.38
CA ASP A 76 4.67 -9.31 1.76
C ASP A 76 3.18 -9.13 2.11
N PHE A 77 2.36 -8.74 1.14
CA PHE A 77 0.97 -8.45 1.36
C PHE A 77 0.08 -9.20 0.38
N ILE A 78 -1.09 -9.63 0.85
CA ILE A 78 -2.17 -10.14 0.03
C ILE A 78 -3.37 -9.21 0.12
N HIS A 79 -4.05 -9.02 -0.99
CA HIS A 79 -5.36 -8.38 -0.99
C HIS A 79 -6.40 -9.43 -0.63
N GLU A 80 -7.02 -9.31 0.54
CA GLU A 80 -8.25 -10.05 0.80
C GLU A 80 -9.35 -9.41 -0.07
N GLN A 81 -9.58 -9.98 -1.26
CA GLN A 81 -10.93 -9.92 -1.82
C GLN A 81 -11.77 -10.75 -0.85
N PHE A 82 -12.54 -10.09 0.00
CA PHE A 82 -13.69 -10.74 0.60
C PHE A 82 -14.61 -11.10 -0.58
N ASP A 83 -14.46 -12.31 -1.11
CA ASP A 83 -15.52 -12.99 -1.85
C ASP A 83 -16.71 -13.03 -0.89
N ALA A 84 -17.66 -12.10 -1.09
CA ALA A 84 -18.95 -12.15 -0.46
C ALA A 84 -19.68 -13.36 -1.06
N GLU A 85 -19.79 -14.40 -0.24
CA GLU A 85 -20.57 -15.63 -0.49
C GLU A 85 -22.05 -15.32 -0.84
#